data_AF-A0A931IVS9-F1
#
_entry.id   AF-A0A931IVS9-F1
#
_cell.length_a   1.000
_cell.length_b   1.000
_cell.length_c   1.000
_cell.angle_alpha   90.00
_cell.angle_beta   90.00
_cell.angle_gamma   90.00
#
_symmetry.space_group_name_H-M   'P 1'
#
loop_
_entity.id
_entity.type
_entity.pdbx_description
1 polymer ?
#
loop_
_entity_poly.entity_id
_entity_poly.type
_entity_poly.pdbx_seq_one_letter_code
_entity_poly.pdbx_strand_id
1 'polypeptide(L)'
;MSFFNALWHVANFLAAPLFVALILVLVAKGLMWRALLARDTWRTLWWQSALGGLTGLIGGLAIWSVEGKLAVWGAMLAGHAVPLAYRLVTR
;
A
#
# COMPACT_ATOMS: atom_id res chain seq x y z
N MET A 1 -5.93 17.90 21.65
CA MET A 1 -6.11 16.43 21.60
C MET A 1 -5.23 15.80 22.68
N SER A 2 -5.68 14.72 23.33
CA SER A 2 -4.80 13.92 24.19
C SER A 2 -3.74 13.20 23.34
N PHE A 3 -2.61 12.86 23.95
CA PHE A 3 -1.56 12.05 23.31
C PHE A 3 -2.12 10.73 22.74
N PHE A 4 -2.96 10.04 23.52
CA PHE A 4 -3.62 8.80 23.09
C PHE A 4 -4.50 8.98 21.85
N ASN A 5 -5.22 10.10 21.75
CA ASN A 5 -6.00 10.38 20.54
C ASN A 5 -5.10 10.54 19.33
N ALA A 6 -4.01 11.32 19.43
CA ALA A 6 -3.08 11.51 18.32
C ALA A 6 -2.48 10.16 17.84
N LEU A 7 -2.06 9.31 18.79
CA LEU A 7 -1.55 7.97 18.48
C LEU A 7 -2.60 7.11 17.77
N TRP A 8 -3.85 7.15 18.23
CA TRP A 8 -4.97 6.44 17.61
C TRP A 8 -5.22 6.88 16.17
N HIS A 9 -5.15 8.19 15.89
CA HIS A 9 -5.32 8.70 14.52
C HIS A 9 -4.19 8.26 13.59
N VAL A 10 -2.94 8.30 14.07
CA VAL A 10 -1.79 7.81 13.29
C VAL A 10 -1.91 6.31 13.02
N ALA A 11 -2.27 5.52 14.03
CA ALA A 11 -2.47 4.09 13.87
C ALA A 11 -3.58 3.77 12.87
N ASN A 12 -4.73 4.45 12.95
CA ASN A 12 -5.83 4.27 11.99
C ASN A 12 -5.46 4.70 10.57
N PHE A 13 -4.71 5.80 10.44
CA PHE A 13 -4.26 6.28 9.14
C PHE A 13 -3.30 5.28 8.47
N LEU A 14 -2.39 4.68 9.24
CA LEU A 14 -1.43 3.69 8.74
C LEU A 14 -2.06 2.31 8.53
N ALA A 15 -3.12 1.97 9.26
CA ALA A 15 -3.75 0.67 9.18
C ALA A 15 -4.20 0.32 7.75
N ALA A 16 -4.88 1.26 7.07
CA ALA A 16 -5.39 1.02 5.72
C ALA A 16 -4.29 0.59 4.72
N PRO A 17 -3.22 1.37 4.47
CA PRO A 17 -2.17 0.96 3.54
C PRO A 17 -1.42 -0.30 3.99
N LEU A 18 -1.22 -0.52 5.30
CA LEU A 18 -0.54 -1.72 5.79
C LEU A 18 -1.35 -3.00 5.53
N PHE A 19 -2.65 -2.99 5.84
CA PHE A 19 -3.52 -4.14 5.65
C PHE A 19 -3.82 -4.40 4.18
N VAL A 20 -4.08 -3.36 3.39
CA VAL A 20 -4.32 -3.52 1.94
C VAL A 20 -3.07 -4.08 1.25
N ALA A 21 -1.87 -3.57 1.58
CA ALA A 21 -0.63 -4.14 1.05
C ALA A 21 -0.45 -5.62 1.45
N LEU A 22 -0.80 -5.99 2.68
CA LEU A 22 -0.71 -7.39 3.12
C LEU A 22 -1.61 -8.29 2.28
N ILE A 23 -2.89 -7.91 2.11
CA ILE A 23 -3.86 -8.67 1.30
C ILE A 23 -3.36 -8.79 -0.13
N LEU A 24 -2.92 -7.69 -0.74
CA LEU A 24 -2.42 -7.68 -2.11
C LEU A 24 -1.20 -8.59 -2.28
N VAL A 25 -0.25 -8.57 -1.34
CA VAL A 25 0.93 -9.44 -1.40
C VAL A 25 0.55 -10.91 -1.20
N LEU A 26 -0.36 -11.21 -0.28
CA LEU A 26 -0.91 -12.56 -0.08
C LEU A 26 -1.55 -13.11 -1.34
N VAL A 27 -2.38 -12.32 -2.02
CA VAL A 27 -3.00 -12.71 -3.29
C VAL A 27 -1.95 -12.82 -4.41
N ALA A 28 -1.12 -11.78 -4.58
CA ALA A 28 -0.16 -11.71 -5.67
C ALA A 28 0.88 -12.83 -5.60
N LYS A 29 1.55 -13.00 -4.45
CA LYS A 29 2.60 -14.02 -4.31
C LYS A 29 2.05 -15.38 -3.90
N GLY A 30 1.00 -15.42 -3.09
CA GLY A 30 0.45 -16.67 -2.57
C GLY A 30 -0.37 -17.43 -3.60
N LEU A 31 -1.13 -16.71 -4.44
CA LEU A 31 -2.13 -17.31 -5.32
C LEU A 31 -1.80 -17.13 -6.81
N MET A 32 -1.43 -15.93 -7.26
CA MET A 32 -1.38 -15.64 -8.71
C MET A 32 -0.01 -15.82 -9.36
N TRP A 33 1.05 -15.23 -8.79
CA TRP A 33 2.38 -15.10 -9.40
C TRP A 33 3.49 -15.69 -8.53
N ARG A 34 3.19 -16.78 -7.82
CA ARG A 34 4.13 -17.41 -6.87
C ARG A 34 5.50 -17.68 -7.48
N ALA A 35 5.57 -18.17 -8.71
CA ALA A 35 6.82 -18.48 -9.40
C ALA A 35 7.63 -17.21 -9.74
N LEU A 36 6.98 -16.17 -10.25
CA LEU A 36 7.62 -14.91 -10.65
C LEU A 36 8.13 -14.12 -9.44
N LEU A 37 7.41 -14.20 -8.32
CA LEU A 37 7.73 -13.50 -7.07
C LEU A 37 8.50 -14.37 -6.06
N ALA A 38 8.98 -15.55 -6.47
CA ALA A 38 9.62 -16.52 -5.57
C ALA A 38 10.90 -15.96 -4.91
N ARG A 39 11.68 -15.18 -5.65
CA ARG A 39 12.99 -14.65 -5.22
C ARG A 39 12.90 -13.51 -4.20
N ASP A 40 11.77 -12.79 -4.15
CA ASP A 40 11.59 -11.70 -3.18
C ASP A 40 11.05 -12.21 -1.87
N THR A 41 11.55 -11.71 -0.74
CA THR A 41 10.96 -12.05 0.55
C THR A 41 9.56 -11.44 0.68
N TRP A 42 8.67 -12.14 1.39
CA TRP A 42 7.31 -11.64 1.71
C TRP A 42 7.36 -10.28 2.40
N ARG A 43 8.29 -10.11 3.34
CA ARG A 43 8.51 -8.86 4.06
C ARG A 43 8.88 -7.70 3.13
N THR A 44 9.78 -7.93 2.18
CA THR A 44 10.19 -6.90 1.21
C THR A 44 9.04 -6.47 0.33
N LEU A 45 8.25 -7.43 -0.19
CA LEU A 45 7.08 -7.13 -1.03
C LEU A 45 6.05 -6.33 -0.24
N TRP A 46 5.71 -6.79 0.96
CA TRP A 46 4.74 -6.12 1.82
C TRP A 46 5.17 -4.71 2.19
N TRP A 47 6.41 -4.51 2.67
CA TRP A 47 6.86 -3.19 3.10
C TRP A 47 6.94 -2.19 1.94
N GLN A 48 7.43 -2.62 0.78
CA GLN A 48 7.49 -1.74 -0.39
C GLN A 48 6.10 -1.39 -0.91
N SER A 49 5.18 -2.35 -0.99
CA SER A 49 3.78 -2.08 -1.36
C SER A 49 3.08 -1.20 -0.33
N ALA A 50 3.31 -1.41 0.97
CA ALA A 50 2.76 -0.56 2.03
C ALA A 50 3.25 0.89 1.91
N LEU A 51 4.56 1.08 1.69
CA LEU A 51 5.14 2.40 1.47
C LEU A 51 4.58 3.06 0.21
N GLY A 52 4.47 2.32 -0.90
CA GLY A 52 3.88 2.84 -2.13
C GLY A 52 2.42 3.27 -1.96
N GLY A 53 1.61 2.48 -1.25
CA GLY A 53 0.25 2.90 -0.94
C GLY A 53 0.18 4.09 0.01
N LEU A 54 1.04 4.14 1.03
CA LEU A 54 1.11 5.27 1.94
C LEU A 54 1.49 6.57 1.21
N THR A 55 2.46 6.53 0.28
CA THR A 55 2.80 7.70 -0.54
C THR A 55 1.65 8.08 -1.48
N GLY A 56 0.95 7.11 -2.06
CA GLY A 56 -0.26 7.35 -2.85
C GLY A 56 -1.39 8.00 -2.04
N LEU A 57 -1.59 7.56 -0.80
CA LEU A 57 -2.57 8.11 0.13
C LEU A 57 -2.22 9.55 0.54
N ILE A 58 -0.99 9.80 0.97
CA ILE A 58 -0.51 11.13 1.37
C ILE A 58 -0.54 12.09 0.18
N GLY A 59 0.01 11.68 -0.97
CA GLY A 59 0.00 12.48 -2.20
C GLY A 59 -1.41 12.76 -2.70
N GLY A 60 -2.29 11.75 -2.62
CA GLY A 60 -3.70 11.90 -2.96
C GLY A 60 -4.39 12.94 -2.09
N LEU A 61 -4.23 12.86 -0.77
CA LEU A 61 -4.80 13.84 0.16
C LEU A 61 -4.23 15.24 -0.05
N ALA A 62 -2.94 15.36 -0.36
CA ALA A 62 -2.31 16.66 -0.62
C ALA A 62 -2.85 17.35 -1.88
N ILE A 63 -3.21 16.59 -2.92
CA ILE A 63 -3.69 17.13 -4.20
C ILE A 63 -5.21 17.35 -4.17
N TRP A 64 -5.99 16.35 -3.76
CA TRP A 64 -7.44 16.36 -3.89
C TRP A 64 -8.19 16.64 -2.57
N SER A 65 -7.46 16.78 -1.46
CA SER A 65 -8.05 17.03 -0.13
C SER A 65 -9.16 16.00 0.20
N VAL A 66 -10.16 16.41 0.98
CA VAL A 66 -11.22 15.51 1.49
C VAL A 66 -12.30 15.21 0.43
N GLU A 67 -12.38 16.02 -0.63
CA GLU A 67 -13.43 15.94 -1.65
C GLU A 67 -13.14 14.85 -2.68
N GLY A 68 -11.87 14.61 -3.02
CA GLY A 68 -11.49 13.60 -4.02
C GLY A 68 -11.30 12.20 -3.46
N LYS A 69 -12.15 11.73 -2.55
CA LYS A 69 -12.00 10.41 -1.88
C LYS A 69 -11.66 9.27 -2.85
N LEU A 70 -12.38 9.16 -3.96
CA LEU A 70 -12.12 8.10 -4.96
C LEU A 70 -10.75 8.24 -5.61
N ALA A 71 -10.31 9.46 -5.93
CA ALA A 71 -8.99 9.71 -6.49
C ALA A 71 -7.88 9.35 -5.49
N VAL A 72 -8.07 9.68 -4.21
CA VAL A 72 -7.15 9.31 -3.12
C VAL A 72 -7.03 7.79 -2.98
N TRP A 73 -8.16 7.07 -2.96
CA TRP A 73 -8.15 5.61 -2.92
C TRP A 73 -7.49 4.99 -4.16
N GLY A 74 -7.75 5.56 -5.34
CA GLY A 74 -7.11 5.15 -6.58
C GLY A 74 -5.59 5.34 -6.54
N ALA A 75 -5.11 6.49 -6.07
CA ALA A 75 -3.69 6.78 -5.90
C ALA A 75 -3.02 5.83 -4.91
N MET A 76 -3.67 5.53 -3.78
CA MET A 76 -3.20 4.54 -2.80
C MET A 76 -3.10 3.15 -3.44
N LEU A 77 -4.13 2.68 -4.15
CA LEU A 77 -4.12 1.37 -4.82
C LEU A 77 -3.05 1.28 -5.91
N ALA A 78 -2.90 2.32 -6.74
CA ALA A 78 -1.83 2.40 -7.73
C ALA A 78 -0.46 2.31 -7.06
N GLY A 79 -0.26 3.05 -5.97
CA GLY A 79 0.95 3.00 -5.17
C GLY A 79 1.28 1.61 -4.63
N HIS A 80 0.29 0.86 -4.15
CA HIS A 80 0.49 -0.54 -3.73
C HIS A 80 0.96 -1.45 -4.87
N ALA A 81 0.47 -1.22 -6.09
CA ALA A 81 0.72 -2.05 -7.25
C ALA A 81 2.12 -1.84 -7.84
N VAL A 82 2.70 -0.64 -7.75
CA VAL A 82 3.99 -0.29 -8.39
C VAL A 82 5.11 -1.30 -8.07
N PRO A 83 5.40 -1.67 -6.81
CA PRO A 83 6.51 -2.58 -6.50
C PRO A 83 6.25 -4.01 -6.98
N LEU A 84 4.97 -4.43 -7.06
CA LEU A 84 4.58 -5.74 -7.57
C LEU A 84 4.72 -5.76 -9.09
N ALA A 85 4.13 -4.78 -9.77
CA ALA A 85 4.19 -4.63 -11.23
C ALA A 85 5.64 -4.54 -11.72
N TYR A 86 6.49 -3.74 -11.05
CA TYR A 86 7.91 -3.64 -11.38
C TYR A 86 8.59 -5.02 -11.45
N ARG A 87 8.32 -5.91 -10.49
CA ARG A 87 8.91 -7.26 -10.47
C ARG A 87 8.34 -8.20 -11.50
N LEU A 88 7.07 -8.02 -11.86
CA LEU A 88 6.41 -8.82 -12.89
C LEU A 88 6.86 -8.43 -14.30
N VAL A 89 7.32 -7.20 -14.50
CA VAL A 89 7.74 -6.69 -15.82
C VAL A 89 9.25 -6.84 -16.03
N THR A 90 10.06 -6.78 -14.97
CA THR A 90 11.54 -6.80 -15.08
C THR A 90 12.17 -8.18 -14.92
N ARG A 91 11.37 -9.24 -14.82
CA ARG A 91 11.83 -10.62 -14.62
C ARG A 91 11.14 -11.57 -15.58
#